data_AF-A0A973CM90-F1
#
_entry.id   AF-A0A973CM90-F1
#
_cell.length_a   1.000
_cell.length_b   1.000
_cell.length_c   1.000
_cell.angle_alpha   90.00
_cell.angle_beta   90.00
_cell.angle_gamma   90.00
#
_symmetry.space_group_name_H-M   'P 1'
#
loop_
_entity.id
_entity.type
_entity.pdbx_description
1 polymer ?
#
loop_
_entity_poly.entity_id
_entity_poly.type
_entity_poly.pdbx_seq_one_letter_code
_entity_poly.pdbx_strand_id
1 'polypeptide(L)'
;MIRYFTFISLLFISLLGFSQVEYDEPEESKESKEAVAKQEAADKKENDDKKSALADKDIDPLVKALENYEVGDDMSLPVRIFWYFGVIGVTSIGLYILALALSLFSLVFKNKTRILFLSTLIGIAGFVTAQINSDIISSFEVDILKEKELESIRDNTRRQKEEEARYIKESKAIGSSNKFAEESVKDFNEMDKRKNEKSDDDDEDDYSNTKVYEEAINKKLEAEKKKAKGELEPAYKLAGKKKRVEGKVVKEKAIQDAVKVEEKDQGLAGRPMLRKDKYRADDYDRVNYSIAKWISALALLAFLISYVLCFNVGLKTLFPLPFAGPWMDFVREKTFTYLLVNQQLDKSSKMITTCVRRGENFIYYGEDYPLEGELISRVQFNWGSLIGRVASGIAYFFHDIDRARAMEQSRYLPIRKMGEWYATRIEKLTVKSPKTADIIDITVMCIKRGIKRIFIRAPFLIFVFIVSMLWVPYIFNIHAAFNNTVFLYYFVTVSVSMICMLFVDHPFMTIFLPVKAYRYGKMPENPMDMFDSAWFGREAYCVHDESLAVQNLFEFCSFLQTRAETRARTFRCLNIVWDFPKLPPQGIIDQLTDFSQAMNVRFILIASSGEYEQIEQSSFQTVEQVG
;
A
#
# COMPACT_ATOMS: atom_id res chain seq x y z
N MET A 1 20.63 -6.64 -12.91
CA MET A 1 19.88 -6.81 -11.64
C MET A 1 20.64 -6.29 -10.42
N ILE A 2 21.89 -6.70 -10.17
CA ILE A 2 22.68 -6.22 -9.01
C ILE A 2 22.70 -4.68 -8.92
N ARG A 3 23.02 -3.99 -10.02
CA ARG A 3 23.01 -2.51 -10.06
C ARG A 3 21.65 -1.87 -9.74
N TYR A 4 20.54 -2.51 -10.11
CA TYR A 4 19.19 -2.04 -9.77
C TYR A 4 18.87 -2.27 -8.29
N PHE A 5 19.31 -3.40 -7.73
CA PHE A 5 19.16 -3.69 -6.31
C PHE A 5 19.98 -2.70 -5.46
N THR A 6 21.22 -2.41 -5.85
CA THR A 6 22.06 -1.41 -5.18
C THR A 6 21.43 -0.01 -5.22
N PHE A 7 20.85 0.39 -6.36
CA PHE A 7 20.17 1.68 -6.49
C PHE A 7 18.92 1.77 -5.60
N ILE A 8 18.08 0.73 -5.58
CA ILE A 8 16.88 0.69 -4.73
C ILE A 8 17.26 0.68 -3.24
N SER A 9 18.28 -0.07 -2.84
CA SER A 9 18.77 -0.09 -1.46
C SER A 9 19.35 1.26 -1.03
N LEU A 10 20.12 1.94 -1.89
CA LEU A 10 20.64 3.28 -1.62
C LEU A 10 19.53 4.33 -1.53
N LEU A 11 18.50 4.20 -2.36
CA LEU A 11 17.31 5.05 -2.31
C LEU A 11 16.55 4.82 -0.99
N PHE A 12 16.41 3.56 -0.56
CA PHE A 12 15.76 3.18 0.70
C PHE A 12 16.53 3.70 1.92
N ILE A 13 17.86 3.59 1.93
CA ILE A 13 18.74 4.13 2.99
C ILE A 13 18.64 5.67 3.03
N SER A 14 18.66 6.34 1.87
CA SER A 14 18.53 7.80 1.82
C SER A 14 17.15 8.27 2.30
N LEU A 15 16.08 7.55 1.95
CA LEU A 15 14.72 7.88 2.38
C LEU A 15 14.47 7.61 3.86
N LEU A 16 15.07 6.55 4.43
CA LEU A 16 15.06 6.33 5.88
C LEU A 16 15.83 7.43 6.63
N GLY A 17 16.91 7.95 6.04
CA GLY A 17 17.64 9.10 6.58
C GLY A 17 16.81 10.39 6.64
N PHE A 18 15.91 10.62 5.67
CA PHE A 18 15.00 11.78 5.66
C PHE A 18 13.80 11.67 6.61
N SER A 19 13.50 10.47 7.14
CA SER A 19 12.41 10.27 8.09
C SER A 19 12.77 10.66 9.53
N GLN A 20 14.04 10.94 9.81
CA GLN A 20 14.41 11.64 11.05
C GLN A 20 14.16 13.14 10.84
N VAL A 21 12.88 13.51 10.77
CA VAL A 21 12.48 14.86 11.15
C VAL A 21 12.69 14.88 12.66
N GLU A 22 13.83 15.40 13.10
CA GLU A 22 13.99 15.90 14.47
C GLU A 22 12.80 16.83 14.70
N TYR A 23 11.85 16.39 15.53
CA TYR A 23 10.94 17.34 16.13
C TYR A 23 11.81 18.21 17.00
N ASP A 24 12.00 19.46 16.58
CA ASP A 24 12.37 20.52 17.49
C ASP A 24 11.29 20.50 18.58
N GLU A 25 11.60 19.87 19.71
CA GLU A 25 10.91 20.16 20.96
C GLU A 25 10.81 21.69 21.04
N PRO A 26 9.62 22.26 21.38
CA PRO A 26 9.48 23.70 21.48
C PRO A 26 10.68 24.24 22.24
N GLU A 27 11.40 25.22 21.66
CA GLU A 27 12.64 25.77 22.22
C GLU A 27 12.39 26.29 23.65
N GLU A 28 12.41 25.38 24.63
CA GLU A 28 12.78 25.73 25.98
C GLU A 28 14.19 26.28 25.86
N SER A 29 14.35 27.54 26.26
CA SER A 29 15.61 28.26 26.16
C SER A 29 16.75 27.35 26.63
N LYS A 30 17.91 27.40 25.97
CA LYS A 30 19.08 26.62 26.41
C LYS A 30 19.37 26.79 27.91
N GLU A 31 19.07 27.96 28.47
CA GLU A 31 19.13 28.22 29.91
C GLU A 31 18.15 27.38 30.73
N SER A 32 16.91 27.17 30.26
CA SER A 32 15.94 26.26 30.87
C SER A 32 16.46 24.83 30.88
N LYS A 33 16.92 24.31 29.73
CA LYS A 33 17.43 22.92 29.64
C LYS A 33 18.69 22.71 30.48
N GLU A 34 19.60 23.68 30.54
CA GLU A 34 20.81 23.57 31.37
C GLU A 34 20.51 23.69 32.87
N ALA A 35 19.54 24.55 33.26
CA ALA A 35 19.10 24.67 34.65
C ALA A 35 18.37 23.41 35.11
N VAL A 36 17.46 22.88 34.28
CA VAL A 36 16.76 21.61 34.54
C VAL A 36 17.75 20.45 34.58
N ALA A 37 18.69 20.35 33.65
CA ALA A 37 19.70 19.28 33.67
C ALA A 37 20.65 19.35 34.87
N LYS A 38 21.06 20.56 35.31
CA LYS A 38 21.87 20.74 36.53
C LYS A 38 21.09 20.41 37.79
N GLN A 39 19.81 20.79 37.83
CA GLN A 39 18.92 20.49 38.94
C GLN A 39 18.60 18.99 39.01
N GLU A 40 18.30 18.35 37.88
CA GLU A 40 18.13 16.90 37.80
C GLU A 40 19.41 16.14 38.15
N ALA A 41 20.59 16.59 37.73
CA ALA A 41 21.85 15.95 38.10
C ALA A 41 22.16 16.07 39.62
N ALA A 42 21.82 17.22 40.23
CA ALA A 42 21.94 17.43 41.66
C ALA A 42 20.93 16.58 42.45
N ASP A 43 19.67 16.57 42.01
CA ASP A 43 18.58 15.80 42.62
C ASP A 43 18.80 14.29 42.45
N LYS A 44 19.39 13.85 41.33
CA LYS A 44 19.71 12.44 41.08
C LYS A 44 20.88 11.97 41.95
N LYS A 45 21.91 12.80 42.16
CA LYS A 45 23.01 12.49 43.08
C LYS A 45 22.53 12.44 44.54
N GLU A 46 21.67 13.38 44.95
CA GLU A 46 21.06 13.37 46.29
C GLU A 46 20.07 12.20 46.48
N ASN A 47 19.33 11.83 45.43
CA ASN A 47 18.45 10.67 45.47
C ASN A 47 19.20 9.34 45.44
N ASP A 48 20.27 9.18 44.67
CA ASP A 48 21.03 7.91 44.64
C ASP A 48 21.69 7.64 46.01
N ASP A 49 22.18 8.68 46.69
CA ASP A 49 22.70 8.58 48.05
C ASP A 49 21.59 8.26 49.08
N LYS A 50 20.36 8.77 48.90
CA LYS A 50 19.20 8.45 49.78
C LYS A 50 18.54 7.12 49.46
N LYS A 51 18.54 6.69 48.20
CA LYS A 51 17.89 5.47 47.70
C LYS A 51 18.66 4.22 48.14
N SER A 52 19.98 4.33 48.32
CA SER A 52 20.78 3.27 48.96
C SER A 52 20.48 3.09 50.45
N ALA A 53 19.94 4.11 51.13
CA ALA A 53 19.59 4.07 52.56
C ALA A 53 18.10 3.76 52.85
N LEU A 54 17.22 3.83 51.84
CA LEU A 54 15.77 3.58 51.96
C LEU A 54 15.29 2.31 51.23
N ALA A 55 16.19 1.52 50.65
CA ALA A 55 15.86 0.39 49.77
C ALA A 55 15.10 -0.78 50.44
N ASP A 56 14.87 -0.75 51.75
CA ASP A 56 14.33 -1.88 52.53
C ASP A 56 13.05 -1.58 53.33
N LYS A 57 12.38 -0.45 53.06
CA LYS A 57 11.07 -0.16 53.70
C LYS A 57 9.94 -0.28 52.69
N ASP A 58 8.95 -1.09 53.04
CA ASP A 58 7.72 -1.41 52.30
C ASP A 58 7.12 -0.16 51.63
N ILE A 59 7.49 0.05 50.36
CA ILE A 59 6.80 1.01 49.49
C ILE A 59 5.36 0.53 49.40
N ASP A 60 4.42 1.44 49.71
CA ASP A 60 2.99 1.17 49.71
C ASP A 60 2.62 0.33 48.47
N PRO A 61 2.07 -0.89 48.64
CA PRO A 61 1.76 -1.77 47.53
C PRO A 61 0.85 -1.12 46.48
N LEU A 62 0.11 -0.07 46.84
CA LEU A 62 -0.63 0.76 45.88
C LEU A 62 0.28 1.54 44.92
N VAL A 63 1.35 2.16 45.41
CA VAL A 63 2.31 2.91 44.57
C VAL A 63 3.02 1.95 43.63
N LYS A 64 3.42 0.78 44.12
CA LYS A 64 4.04 -0.26 43.30
C LYS A 64 3.06 -0.85 42.28
N ALA A 65 1.78 -1.03 42.65
CA ALA A 65 0.72 -1.44 41.73
C ALA A 65 0.40 -0.37 40.67
N LEU A 66 0.58 0.92 40.98
CA LEU A 66 0.41 2.05 40.08
C LEU A 66 1.61 2.28 39.14
N GLU A 67 2.84 2.09 39.63
CA GLU A 67 4.04 2.03 38.78
C GLU A 67 3.95 0.82 37.83
N ASN A 68 3.50 -0.33 38.35
CA ASN A 68 3.18 -1.49 37.53
C ASN A 68 1.96 -1.26 36.63
N TYR A 69 1.12 -0.23 36.88
CA TYR A 69 0.00 0.13 36.01
C TYR A 69 0.47 0.87 34.75
N GLU A 70 1.73 1.32 34.68
CA GLU A 70 2.43 1.60 33.41
C GLU A 70 2.78 0.28 32.66
N VAL A 71 1.87 -0.70 32.69
CA VAL A 71 1.93 -2.09 32.18
C VAL A 71 2.43 -2.18 30.73
N GLY A 72 2.42 -1.07 29.99
CA GLY A 72 2.92 -0.96 28.62
C GLY A 72 4.35 -1.45 28.44
N ASP A 73 5.25 -1.17 29.39
CA ASP A 73 6.69 -1.33 29.13
C ASP A 73 7.25 -2.74 29.35
N ASP A 74 6.57 -3.59 30.14
CA ASP A 74 6.96 -4.99 30.35
C ASP A 74 6.32 -5.96 29.33
N MET A 75 5.33 -5.50 28.57
CA MET A 75 4.72 -6.31 27.51
C MET A 75 5.73 -6.54 26.37
N SER A 76 5.79 -7.78 25.89
CA SER A 76 6.54 -8.12 24.68
C SER A 76 6.03 -7.29 23.50
N LEU A 77 6.95 -6.93 22.60
CA LEU A 77 6.65 -6.07 21.44
C LEU A 77 5.39 -6.51 20.65
N PRO A 78 5.14 -7.82 20.37
CA PRO A 78 3.94 -8.24 19.66
C PRO A 78 2.64 -7.97 20.42
N VAL A 79 2.63 -8.17 21.74
CA VAL A 79 1.46 -7.91 22.59
C VAL A 79 1.20 -6.41 22.66
N ARG A 80 2.26 -5.61 22.76
CA ARG A 80 2.19 -4.15 22.76
C ARG A 80 1.61 -3.61 21.44
N ILE A 81 2.10 -4.09 20.31
CA ILE A 81 1.57 -3.74 18.98
C ILE A 81 0.09 -4.14 18.89
N PHE A 82 -0.25 -5.37 19.26
CA PHE A 82 -1.65 -5.83 19.25
C PHE A 82 -2.56 -4.97 20.14
N TRP A 83 -2.06 -4.53 21.30
CA TRP A 83 -2.83 -3.72 22.23
C TRP A 83 -3.09 -2.30 21.71
N TYR A 84 -2.11 -1.65 21.07
CA TYR A 84 -2.26 -0.31 20.50
C TYR A 84 -3.05 -0.30 19.17
N PHE A 85 -2.77 -1.27 18.28
CA PHE A 85 -3.35 -1.32 16.92
C PHE A 85 -4.64 -2.13 16.81
N GLY A 86 -4.91 -3.00 17.79
CA GLY A 86 -5.94 -4.01 17.66
C GLY A 86 -5.72 -4.97 16.49
N VAL A 87 -6.77 -5.70 16.15
CA VAL A 87 -6.73 -6.72 15.08
C VAL A 87 -6.54 -6.07 13.70
N ILE A 88 -7.11 -4.88 13.48
CA ILE A 88 -7.10 -4.21 12.17
C ILE A 88 -5.68 -3.76 11.83
N GLY A 89 -4.99 -3.06 12.73
CA GLY A 89 -3.63 -2.62 12.46
C GLY A 89 -2.64 -3.78 12.35
N VAL A 90 -2.76 -4.84 13.16
CA VAL A 90 -1.94 -6.06 12.98
C VAL A 90 -2.20 -6.75 11.64
N THR A 91 -3.46 -6.78 11.19
CA THR A 91 -3.82 -7.30 9.87
C THR A 91 -3.17 -6.47 8.76
N SER A 92 -3.16 -5.14 8.90
CA SER A 92 -2.50 -4.24 7.93
C SER A 92 -1.00 -4.54 7.79
N ILE A 93 -0.29 -4.72 8.91
CA ILE A 93 1.14 -5.12 8.93
C ILE A 93 1.33 -6.47 8.24
N GLY A 94 0.50 -7.47 8.55
CA GLY A 94 0.55 -8.78 7.91
C GLY A 94 0.36 -8.72 6.39
N LEU A 95 -0.56 -7.87 5.92
CA LEU A 95 -0.79 -7.65 4.48
C LEU A 95 0.45 -7.04 3.80
N TYR A 96 1.15 -6.08 4.42
CA TYR A 96 2.38 -5.53 3.83
C TYR A 96 3.52 -6.52 3.78
N ILE A 97 3.71 -7.31 4.84
CA ILE A 97 4.72 -8.37 4.86
C ILE A 97 4.44 -9.37 3.74
N LEU A 98 3.17 -9.74 3.56
CA LEU A 98 2.76 -10.63 2.48
C LEU A 98 2.96 -10.01 1.09
N ALA A 99 2.61 -8.74 0.90
CA ALA A 99 2.85 -8.02 -0.36
C ALA A 99 4.36 -7.96 -0.67
N LEU A 100 5.19 -7.60 0.31
CA LEU A 100 6.64 -7.57 0.14
C LEU A 100 7.21 -8.95 -0.19
N ALA A 101 6.76 -9.99 0.52
CA ALA A 101 7.15 -11.37 0.27
C ALA A 101 6.77 -11.81 -1.15
N LEU A 102 5.56 -11.52 -1.62
CA LEU A 102 5.12 -11.81 -2.99
C LEU A 102 5.92 -11.03 -4.03
N SER A 103 6.23 -9.74 -3.77
CA SER A 103 7.09 -8.95 -4.64
C SER A 103 8.48 -9.56 -4.78
N LEU A 104 9.09 -9.99 -3.68
CA LEU A 104 10.40 -10.67 -3.69
C LEU A 104 10.31 -12.04 -4.37
N PHE A 105 9.26 -12.80 -4.08
CA PHE A 105 8.98 -14.11 -4.69
C PHE A 105 8.83 -13.99 -6.20
N SER A 106 8.22 -12.90 -6.69
CA SER A 106 8.09 -12.64 -8.13
C SER A 106 9.44 -12.56 -8.87
N LEU A 107 10.56 -12.28 -8.17
CA LEU A 107 11.88 -12.24 -8.79
C LEU A 107 12.36 -13.64 -9.23
N VAL A 108 11.91 -14.69 -8.53
CA VAL A 108 12.35 -16.08 -8.73
C VAL A 108 11.47 -16.84 -9.74
N PHE A 109 10.17 -16.56 -9.80
CA PHE A 109 9.22 -17.37 -10.58
C PHE A 109 9.08 -16.92 -12.04
N LYS A 110 8.67 -17.85 -12.93
CA LYS A 110 8.39 -17.52 -14.35
C LYS A 110 7.17 -16.59 -14.52
N ASN A 111 6.17 -16.70 -13.63
CA ASN A 111 4.90 -15.95 -13.71
C ASN A 111 4.94 -14.60 -12.97
N LYS A 112 6.02 -13.82 -13.17
CA LYS A 112 6.32 -12.59 -12.43
C LYS A 112 5.16 -11.60 -12.38
N THR A 113 4.53 -11.35 -13.53
CA THR A 113 3.49 -10.32 -13.67
C THR A 113 2.24 -10.63 -12.85
N ARG A 114 1.82 -11.91 -12.76
CA ARG A 114 0.65 -12.29 -11.94
C ARG A 114 0.91 -12.11 -10.45
N ILE A 115 2.10 -12.50 -10.00
CA ILE A 115 2.51 -12.39 -8.61
C ILE A 115 2.67 -10.92 -8.21
N LEU A 116 3.29 -10.09 -9.06
CA LEU A 116 3.41 -8.65 -8.83
C LEU A 116 2.05 -7.94 -8.81
N PHE A 117 1.12 -8.35 -9.68
CA PHE A 117 -0.24 -7.82 -9.66
C PHE A 117 -0.95 -8.16 -8.34
N LEU A 118 -0.87 -9.43 -7.90
CA LEU A 118 -1.44 -9.86 -6.62
C LEU A 118 -0.79 -9.13 -5.43
N SER A 119 0.54 -9.00 -5.45
CA SER A 119 1.29 -8.22 -4.46
C SER A 119 0.79 -6.77 -4.39
N THR A 120 0.58 -6.13 -5.54
CA THR A 120 0.08 -4.75 -5.61
C THR A 120 -1.34 -4.66 -5.01
N LEU A 121 -2.22 -5.60 -5.32
CA LEU A 121 -3.57 -5.65 -4.74
C LEU A 121 -3.54 -5.82 -3.21
N ILE A 122 -2.67 -6.70 -2.70
CA ILE A 122 -2.52 -6.93 -1.26
C ILE A 122 -1.91 -5.69 -0.59
N GLY A 123 -0.95 -5.02 -1.23
CA GLY A 123 -0.41 -3.74 -0.75
C GLY A 123 -1.48 -2.67 -0.62
N ILE A 124 -2.34 -2.52 -1.64
CA ILE A 124 -3.49 -1.60 -1.60
C ILE A 124 -4.47 -1.98 -0.49
N ALA A 125 -4.78 -3.27 -0.31
CA ALA A 125 -5.67 -3.73 0.76
C ALA A 125 -5.08 -3.48 2.17
N GLY A 126 -3.77 -3.68 2.32
CA GLY A 126 -3.03 -3.30 3.52
C GLY A 126 -3.20 -1.80 3.76
N PHE A 127 -2.95 -0.99 2.71
CA PHE A 127 -3.00 0.47 2.78
C PHE A 127 -4.35 0.97 3.30
N VAL A 128 -5.44 0.44 2.74
CA VAL A 128 -6.81 0.76 3.19
C VAL A 128 -7.04 0.33 4.64
N THR A 129 -6.55 -0.83 5.07
CA THR A 129 -6.70 -1.26 6.48
C THR A 129 -5.88 -0.42 7.46
N ALA A 130 -4.70 0.06 7.06
CA ALA A 130 -3.94 1.03 7.87
C ALA A 130 -4.66 2.38 7.98
N GLN A 131 -5.32 2.85 6.91
CA GLN A 131 -6.12 4.07 6.99
C GLN A 131 -7.30 3.93 7.97
N ILE A 132 -8.06 2.83 7.87
CA ILE A 132 -9.16 2.55 8.81
C ILE A 132 -8.62 2.48 10.25
N ASN A 133 -7.45 1.86 10.44
CA ASN A 133 -6.80 1.80 11.74
C ASN A 133 -6.41 3.20 12.26
N SER A 134 -5.87 4.06 11.41
CA SER A 134 -5.51 5.44 11.75
C SER A 134 -6.73 6.26 12.18
N ASP A 135 -7.85 6.12 11.47
CA ASP A 135 -9.11 6.76 11.83
C ASP A 135 -9.62 6.27 13.20
N ILE A 136 -9.45 4.96 13.50
CA ILE A 136 -9.81 4.39 14.81
C ILE A 136 -8.89 4.94 15.92
N ILE A 137 -7.57 4.96 15.71
CA ILE A 137 -6.61 5.44 16.71
C ILE A 137 -6.81 6.92 17.02
N SER A 138 -7.01 7.73 15.98
CA SER A 138 -7.28 9.17 16.14
C SER A 138 -8.58 9.47 16.88
N SER A 139 -9.55 8.55 16.84
CA SER A 139 -10.81 8.64 17.59
C SER A 139 -10.67 8.35 19.10
N PHE A 140 -9.52 7.85 19.57
CA PHE A 140 -9.32 7.61 20.99
C PHE A 140 -9.23 8.94 21.75
N GLU A 141 -10.10 9.12 22.74
CA GLU A 141 -10.06 10.26 23.64
C GLU A 141 -9.05 10.01 24.76
N VAL A 142 -8.36 11.09 25.16
CA VAL A 142 -7.47 11.04 26.33
C VAL A 142 -8.34 11.00 27.57
N ASP A 143 -8.12 10.02 28.45
CA ASP A 143 -8.82 9.93 29.73
C ASP A 143 -8.28 10.97 30.72
N ILE A 144 -8.75 12.22 30.57
CA ILE A 144 -8.32 13.36 31.40
C ILE A 144 -8.64 13.11 32.88
N LEU A 145 -9.73 12.39 33.18
CA LEU A 145 -10.13 12.10 34.56
C LEU A 145 -9.14 11.14 35.20
N LYS A 146 -8.83 10.03 34.54
CA LYS A 146 -7.86 9.06 35.04
C LYS A 146 -6.44 9.65 35.12
N GLU A 147 -6.08 10.53 34.20
CA GLU A 147 -4.80 11.25 34.25
C GLU A 147 -4.74 12.17 35.49
N LYS A 148 -5.80 12.93 35.78
CA LYS A 148 -5.88 13.76 36.99
C LYS A 148 -5.87 12.94 38.27
N GLU A 149 -6.53 11.78 38.28
CA GLU A 149 -6.50 10.86 39.42
C GLU A 149 -5.07 10.36 39.65
N LEU A 150 -4.38 9.90 38.59
CA LEU A 150 -2.98 9.48 38.67
C LEU A 150 -2.05 10.62 39.12
N GLU A 151 -2.27 11.84 38.63
CA GLU A 151 -1.49 13.01 39.03
C GLU A 151 -1.73 13.36 40.51
N SER A 152 -2.98 13.32 40.97
CA SER A 152 -3.31 13.53 42.39
C SER A 152 -2.70 12.47 43.31
N ILE A 153 -2.62 11.22 42.85
CA ILE A 153 -1.99 10.12 43.59
C ILE A 153 -0.47 10.33 43.63
N ARG A 154 0.15 10.72 42.53
CA ARG A 154 1.59 11.06 42.47
C ARG A 154 1.92 12.22 43.41
N ASP A 155 1.11 13.27 43.41
CA ASP A 155 1.28 14.42 44.30
C ASP A 155 1.15 14.05 45.78
N ASN A 156 0.14 13.25 46.13
CA ASN A 156 -0.04 12.77 47.50
C ASN A 156 1.12 11.88 47.93
N THR A 157 1.59 10.99 47.06
CA THR A 157 2.76 10.13 47.33
C THR A 157 4.03 10.95 47.50
N ARG A 158 4.21 11.99 46.67
CA ARG A 158 5.34 12.92 46.79
C ARG A 158 5.30 13.67 48.12
N ARG A 159 4.14 14.19 48.52
CA ARG A 159 3.96 14.84 49.83
C ARG A 159 4.24 13.90 50.98
N GLN A 160 3.77 12.65 50.93
CA GLN A 160 4.07 11.64 51.95
C GLN A 160 5.58 11.37 52.04
N LYS A 161 6.27 11.17 50.90
CA LYS A 161 7.72 10.99 50.87
C LYS A 161 8.47 12.21 51.41
N GLU A 162 8.01 13.41 51.11
CA GLU A 162 8.58 14.66 51.63
C GLU A 162 8.34 14.81 53.15
N GLU A 163 7.16 14.44 53.66
CA GLU A 163 6.84 14.42 55.08
C GLU A 163 7.67 13.37 55.84
N GLU A 164 7.82 12.17 55.29
CA GLU A 164 8.69 11.13 55.84
C GLU A 164 10.16 11.59 55.86
N ALA A 165 10.63 12.21 54.78
CA ALA A 165 11.98 12.77 54.73
C ALA A 165 12.18 13.89 55.76
N ARG A 166 11.18 14.76 55.96
CA ARG A 166 11.19 15.78 57.01
C ARG A 166 11.23 15.16 58.40
N TYR A 167 10.37 14.16 58.67
CA TYR A 167 10.35 13.46 59.96
C TYR A 167 11.67 12.73 60.24
N ILE A 168 12.27 12.09 59.24
CA ILE A 168 13.61 11.47 59.37
C ILE A 168 14.68 12.53 59.67
N LYS A 169 14.59 13.71 59.04
CA LYS A 169 15.52 14.81 59.29
C LYS A 169 15.35 15.39 60.69
N GLU A 170 14.11 15.60 61.14
CA GLU A 170 13.79 16.09 62.49
C GLU A 170 14.18 15.07 63.57
N SER A 171 13.86 13.79 63.39
CA SER A 171 14.26 12.73 64.33
C SER A 171 15.78 12.55 64.40
N LYS A 172 16.52 12.71 63.29
CA LYS A 172 17.99 12.78 63.32
C LYS A 172 18.50 14.01 64.06
N ALA A 173 17.87 15.17 63.88
CA ALA A 173 18.24 16.39 64.61
C ALA A 173 18.01 16.24 66.12
N ILE A 174 16.86 15.68 66.54
CA ILE A 174 16.54 15.39 67.94
C ILE A 174 17.47 14.30 68.51
N GLY A 175 17.76 13.25 67.74
CA GLY A 175 18.75 12.24 68.13
C GLY A 175 20.16 12.82 68.29
N SER A 176 20.52 13.84 67.51
CA SER A 176 21.79 14.56 67.67
C SER A 176 21.82 15.47 68.90
N SER A 177 20.68 16.01 69.36
CA SER A 177 20.64 16.76 70.63
C SER A 177 20.73 15.84 71.85
N ASN A 178 20.23 14.60 71.76
CA ASN A 178 20.39 13.60 72.81
C ASN A 178 21.81 12.98 72.88
N LYS A 179 22.64 13.11 71.83
CA LYS A 179 24.06 12.73 71.89
C LYS A 179 24.86 13.55 72.92
N PHE A 180 24.44 14.77 73.23
CA PHE A 180 25.03 15.56 74.32
C PHE A 180 24.72 15.00 75.72
N ALA A 181 23.62 14.26 75.88
CA ALA A 181 23.30 13.57 77.14
C ALA A 181 23.96 12.19 77.23
N GLU A 182 24.12 11.47 76.12
CA GLU A 182 24.79 10.16 76.10
C GLU A 182 26.32 10.25 76.23
N GLU A 183 26.96 11.34 75.81
CA GLU A 183 28.39 11.59 76.12
C GLU A 183 28.63 11.74 77.64
N SER A 184 27.67 12.26 78.41
CA SER A 184 27.77 12.30 79.88
C SER A 184 27.60 10.94 80.57
N VAL A 185 26.95 9.99 79.89
CA VAL A 185 26.74 8.62 80.41
C VAL A 185 27.87 7.68 80.01
N LYS A 186 28.54 7.93 78.87
CA LYS A 186 29.75 7.19 78.49
C LYS A 186 30.94 7.51 79.41
N ASP A 187 31.11 8.77 79.83
CA ASP A 187 32.13 9.12 80.84
C ASP A 187 31.87 8.46 82.22
N PHE A 188 30.60 8.17 82.55
CA PHE A 188 30.25 7.48 83.79
C PHE A 188 30.50 5.96 83.72
N ASN A 189 30.23 5.33 82.58
CA ASN A 189 30.45 3.88 82.40
C ASN A 189 31.92 3.52 82.09
N GLU A 190 32.73 4.46 81.58
CA GLU A 190 34.18 4.24 81.44
C GLU A 190 34.92 4.33 82.78
N MET A 191 34.34 4.99 83.79
CA MET A 191 34.86 4.99 85.17
C MET A 191 34.59 3.67 85.91
N ASP A 192 33.48 2.98 85.63
CA ASP A 192 33.15 1.69 86.26
C ASP A 192 33.89 0.50 85.62
N LYS A 193 34.25 0.60 84.33
CA LYS A 193 35.08 -0.41 83.66
C LYS A 193 36.54 -0.45 84.12
N ARG A 194 37.03 0.55 84.86
CA ARG A 194 38.38 0.54 85.44
C ARG A 194 38.50 -0.16 86.80
N LYS A 195 37.41 -0.72 87.36
CA LYS A 195 37.46 -1.40 88.66
C LYS A 195 37.43 -2.93 88.64
N ASN A 196 37.19 -3.58 87.50
CA ASN A 196 37.07 -5.04 87.44
C ASN A 196 37.97 -5.67 86.36
N GLU A 197 39.26 -5.30 86.34
CA GLU A 197 40.32 -6.15 85.82
C GLU A 197 41.04 -6.82 87.00
N LYS A 198 40.56 -8.01 87.38
CA LYS A 198 41.36 -9.12 87.92
C LYS A 198 40.45 -10.27 88.36
N SER A 199 40.39 -11.30 87.52
CA SER A 199 40.57 -12.69 87.94
C SER A 199 40.46 -13.56 86.70
N ASP A 200 41.55 -14.27 86.45
CA ASP A 200 41.68 -15.35 85.49
C ASP A 200 40.80 -16.56 85.86
N ASP A 201 40.78 -17.50 84.93
CA ASP A 201 40.45 -18.92 85.04
C ASP A 201 39.01 -19.35 84.69
N ASP A 202 38.97 -20.07 83.56
CA ASP A 202 38.30 -21.36 83.33
C ASP A 202 36.85 -21.53 83.83
N ASP A 203 35.91 -21.64 82.89
CA ASP A 203 35.23 -22.92 82.59
C ASP A 203 34.01 -22.73 81.66
N GLU A 204 33.75 -23.81 80.94
CA GLU A 204 32.63 -24.04 80.01
C GLU A 204 31.24 -23.99 80.70
N ASP A 205 30.22 -23.89 79.85
CA ASP A 205 28.80 -24.20 80.07
C ASP A 205 27.95 -23.25 80.95
N ASP A 206 27.00 -22.54 80.32
CA ASP A 206 25.55 -22.77 80.55
C ASP A 206 24.69 -21.87 79.64
N TYR A 207 23.96 -22.52 78.73
CA TYR A 207 23.08 -21.95 77.72
C TYR A 207 21.63 -22.06 78.23
N SER A 208 21.08 -21.11 78.99
CA SER A 208 19.64 -21.18 79.30
C SER A 208 18.84 -19.93 79.72
N ASN A 209 19.39 -18.70 79.84
CA ASN A 209 18.62 -17.59 80.45
C ASN A 209 18.21 -16.40 79.57
N THR A 210 18.43 -16.43 78.25
CA THR A 210 18.05 -15.30 77.37
C THR A 210 16.55 -15.23 77.06
N LYS A 211 15.82 -16.35 77.16
CA LYS A 211 14.37 -16.39 76.88
C LYS A 211 13.49 -15.70 77.93
N VAL A 212 13.95 -15.61 79.19
CA VAL A 212 13.15 -15.02 80.28
C VAL A 212 13.18 -13.49 80.24
N TYR A 213 14.24 -12.88 79.69
CA TYR A 213 14.33 -11.42 79.55
C TYR A 213 13.55 -10.87 78.34
N GLU A 214 13.49 -11.61 77.22
CA GLU A 214 12.73 -11.17 76.04
C GLU A 214 11.20 -11.23 76.26
N GLU A 215 10.69 -12.22 76.99
CA GLU A 215 9.26 -12.28 77.34
C GLU A 215 8.82 -11.17 78.30
N ALA A 216 9.68 -10.77 79.24
CA ALA A 216 9.39 -9.68 80.17
C ALA A 216 9.34 -8.31 79.47
N ILE A 217 10.19 -8.09 78.46
CA ILE A 217 10.22 -6.85 77.68
C ILE A 217 9.01 -6.77 76.74
N ASN A 218 8.65 -7.86 76.06
CA ASN A 218 7.47 -7.89 75.19
C ASN A 218 6.16 -7.68 75.97
N LYS A 219 6.06 -8.20 77.19
CA LYS A 219 4.88 -8.03 78.05
C LYS A 219 4.70 -6.60 78.56
N LYS A 220 5.80 -5.85 78.78
CA LYS A 220 5.75 -4.40 79.09
C LYS A 220 5.29 -3.58 77.89
N LEU A 221 5.78 -3.91 76.69
CA LEU A 221 5.43 -3.23 75.45
C LEU A 221 3.95 -3.39 75.06
N GLU A 222 3.34 -4.56 75.31
CA GLU A 222 1.91 -4.76 75.08
C GLU A 222 1.02 -4.04 76.11
N ALA A 223 1.48 -3.90 77.37
CA ALA A 223 0.77 -3.15 78.40
C ALA A 223 0.75 -1.63 78.11
N GLU A 224 1.83 -1.09 77.55
CA GLU A 224 1.90 0.32 77.11
C GLU A 224 1.06 0.58 75.85
N LYS A 225 1.04 -0.35 74.89
CA LYS A 225 0.15 -0.26 73.71
C LYS A 225 -1.33 -0.30 74.07
N LYS A 226 -1.71 -1.03 75.14
CA LYS A 226 -3.10 -1.02 75.65
C LYS A 226 -3.46 0.26 76.41
N LYS A 227 -2.50 0.94 77.04
CA LYS A 227 -2.70 2.27 77.64
C LYS A 227 -2.79 3.38 76.58
N ALA A 228 -2.03 3.29 75.50
CA ALA A 228 -2.06 4.27 74.40
C ALA A 228 -3.33 4.19 73.53
N LYS A 229 -4.10 3.09 73.57
CA LYS A 229 -5.35 2.92 72.82
C LYS A 229 -6.61 3.36 73.58
N GLY A 230 -6.45 3.91 74.79
CA GLY A 230 -7.54 4.21 75.72
C GLY A 230 -7.85 5.69 75.96
N GLU A 231 -7.13 6.65 75.37
CA GLU A 231 -7.33 8.08 75.69
C GLU A 231 -7.60 8.96 74.46
N LEU A 232 -8.81 9.54 74.49
CA LEU A 232 -9.24 10.81 73.88
C LEU A 232 -9.57 10.82 72.37
N GLU A 233 -10.81 10.42 72.05
CA GLU A 233 -11.56 11.11 70.99
C GLU A 233 -11.78 12.59 71.40
N PRO A 234 -11.38 13.58 70.59
CA PRO A 234 -11.60 14.98 70.93
C PRO A 234 -13.09 15.36 70.87
N ALA A 235 -13.55 16.04 71.93
CA ALA A 235 -14.93 16.37 72.27
C ALA A 235 -15.68 17.33 71.31
N TYR A 236 -15.18 17.61 70.09
CA TYR A 236 -15.91 18.40 69.09
C TYR A 236 -16.82 17.55 68.17
N LYS A 237 -16.80 16.22 68.32
CA LYS A 237 -17.64 15.30 67.52
C LYS A 237 -19.07 15.05 68.06
N LEU A 238 -19.48 15.68 69.17
CA LEU A 238 -20.78 15.39 69.83
C LEU A 238 -21.83 16.51 69.81
N ALA A 239 -21.59 17.67 69.18
CA ALA A 239 -22.57 18.75 69.10
C ALA A 239 -22.91 19.09 67.64
N GLY A 240 -23.93 18.43 67.08
CA GLY A 240 -24.39 18.77 65.72
C GLY A 240 -25.41 17.84 65.07
N LYS A 241 -26.31 17.19 65.83
CA LYS A 241 -27.49 16.51 65.23
C LYS A 241 -28.50 17.55 64.74
N LYS A 242 -28.29 18.12 63.55
CA LYS A 242 -29.40 18.63 62.73
C LYS A 242 -29.87 17.49 61.82
N LYS A 243 -31.14 17.10 61.99
CA LYS A 243 -31.88 16.16 61.13
C LYS A 243 -31.60 16.48 59.66
N ARG A 244 -30.80 15.63 59.00
CA ARG A 244 -30.69 15.61 57.54
C ARG A 244 -31.87 14.80 57.02
N VAL A 245 -32.74 15.48 56.29
CA VAL A 245 -33.94 14.97 55.63
C VAL A 245 -33.59 13.77 54.74
N GLU A 246 -34.43 12.74 54.80
CA GLU A 246 -34.45 11.55 53.94
C GLU A 246 -34.72 11.93 52.47
N GLY A 247 -33.71 12.48 51.80
CA GLY A 247 -33.78 12.83 50.37
C GLY A 247 -32.58 12.37 49.56
N LYS A 248 -31.63 11.64 50.15
CA LYS A 248 -30.33 11.34 49.53
C LYS A 248 -30.25 10.01 48.77
N VAL A 249 -31.17 9.07 49.05
CA VAL A 249 -31.20 7.76 48.36
C VAL A 249 -31.66 7.89 46.90
N VAL A 250 -32.41 8.94 46.55
CA VAL A 250 -32.85 9.17 45.16
C VAL A 250 -31.70 9.70 44.29
N LYS A 251 -30.71 10.41 44.85
CA LYS A 251 -29.58 10.94 44.08
C LYS A 251 -28.53 9.89 43.74
N GLU A 252 -28.25 8.91 44.60
CA GLU A 252 -27.34 7.82 44.27
C GLU A 252 -27.92 6.88 43.20
N LYS A 253 -29.23 6.63 43.23
CA LYS A 253 -29.89 5.88 42.17
C LYS A 253 -29.95 6.65 40.86
N ALA A 254 -30.21 7.96 40.88
CA ALA A 254 -30.16 8.80 39.69
C ALA A 254 -28.75 8.92 39.10
N ILE A 255 -27.69 8.90 39.92
CA ILE A 255 -26.30 8.88 39.46
C ILE A 255 -25.95 7.50 38.88
N GLN A 256 -26.35 6.39 39.52
CA GLN A 256 -26.14 5.04 38.97
C GLN A 256 -26.94 4.77 37.70
N ASP A 257 -28.16 5.31 37.61
CA ASP A 257 -29.00 5.20 36.42
C ASP A 257 -28.49 6.13 35.30
N ALA A 258 -27.94 7.31 35.61
CA ALA A 258 -27.26 8.16 34.61
C ALA A 258 -25.97 7.50 34.08
N VAL A 259 -25.16 6.88 34.95
CA VAL A 259 -23.96 6.12 34.56
C VAL A 259 -24.32 4.90 33.70
N LYS A 260 -25.45 4.23 33.98
CA LYS A 260 -25.95 3.10 33.16
C LYS A 260 -26.61 3.52 31.85
N VAL A 261 -27.11 4.75 31.75
CA VAL A 261 -27.69 5.28 30.50
C VAL A 261 -26.58 5.70 29.53
N GLU A 262 -25.42 6.19 30.02
CA GLU A 262 -24.25 6.46 29.16
C GLU A 262 -23.59 5.18 28.62
N GLU A 263 -23.63 4.05 29.34
CA GLU A 263 -23.05 2.77 28.86
C GLU A 263 -23.73 2.21 27.59
N LYS A 264 -24.97 2.59 27.29
CA LYS A 264 -25.71 2.05 26.13
C LYS A 264 -25.46 2.79 24.81
N ASP A 265 -24.97 4.02 24.86
CA ASP A 265 -24.62 4.81 23.65
C ASP A 265 -23.11 4.79 23.34
N GLN A 266 -22.30 4.10 24.16
CA GLN A 266 -20.85 3.90 23.94
C GLN A 266 -20.48 2.93 22.80
N GLY A 267 -21.43 2.51 21.96
CA GLY A 267 -21.18 1.53 20.90
C GLY A 267 -20.06 1.88 19.93
N LEU A 268 -19.66 3.16 19.85
CA LEU A 268 -18.56 3.66 19.01
C LEU A 268 -17.72 4.75 19.69
N ALA A 269 -17.99 5.10 20.96
CA ALA A 269 -17.20 6.11 21.67
C ALA A 269 -15.81 5.51 21.94
N GLY A 270 -14.76 6.17 21.42
CA GLY A 270 -13.39 5.66 21.43
C GLY A 270 -12.95 5.21 22.82
N ARG A 271 -12.24 4.08 22.90
CA ARG A 271 -11.69 3.56 24.15
C ARG A 271 -10.84 4.64 24.83
N PRO A 272 -11.15 5.05 26.08
CA PRO A 272 -10.34 6.03 26.78
C PRO A 272 -8.94 5.48 27.03
N MET A 273 -7.92 6.27 26.68
CA MET A 273 -6.51 5.87 26.78
C MET A 273 -5.71 6.94 27.55
N LEU A 274 -4.67 6.52 28.29
CA LEU A 274 -3.76 7.44 28.95
C LEU A 274 -3.00 8.26 27.90
N ARG A 275 -2.69 9.53 28.20
CA ARG A 275 -2.03 10.44 27.27
C ARG A 275 -0.72 9.88 26.69
N LYS A 276 0.14 9.29 27.55
CA LYS A 276 1.41 8.66 27.15
C LYS A 276 1.20 7.51 26.16
N ASP A 277 0.17 6.70 26.39
CA ASP A 277 -0.19 5.57 25.53
C ASP A 277 -0.79 6.04 24.20
N LYS A 278 -1.61 7.09 24.22
CA LYS A 278 -2.13 7.71 23.01
C LYS A 278 -1.01 8.22 22.11
N TYR A 279 -0.04 8.96 22.66
CA TYR A 279 1.09 9.45 21.86
C TYR A 279 1.90 8.31 21.23
N ARG A 280 2.15 7.23 21.98
CA ARG A 280 2.81 6.03 21.44
C ARG A 280 1.99 5.37 20.34
N ALA A 281 0.67 5.26 20.51
CA ALA A 281 -0.23 4.73 19.50
C ALA A 281 -0.20 5.59 18.22
N ASP A 282 -0.26 6.92 18.36
CA ASP A 282 -0.16 7.86 17.24
C ASP A 282 1.20 7.76 16.52
N ASP A 283 2.30 7.63 17.26
CA ASP A 283 3.65 7.47 16.68
C ASP A 283 3.77 6.16 15.90
N TYR A 284 3.30 5.06 16.48
CA TYR A 284 3.30 3.78 15.77
C TYR A 284 2.39 3.82 14.54
N ASP A 285 1.22 4.44 14.64
CA ASP A 285 0.29 4.57 13.52
C ASP A 285 0.91 5.36 12.36
N ARG A 286 1.60 6.47 12.66
CA ARG A 286 2.37 7.23 11.64
C ARG A 286 3.43 6.36 10.97
N VAL A 287 4.17 5.57 11.74
CA VAL A 287 5.19 4.64 11.20
C VAL A 287 4.52 3.57 10.33
N ASN A 288 3.44 2.95 10.80
CA ASN A 288 2.69 1.94 10.06
C ASN A 288 2.16 2.52 8.74
N TYR A 289 1.54 3.70 8.79
CA TYR A 289 1.02 4.41 7.62
C TYR A 289 2.12 4.82 6.64
N SER A 290 3.28 5.26 7.14
CA SER A 290 4.43 5.57 6.30
C SER A 290 4.95 4.32 5.58
N ILE A 291 5.16 3.22 6.32
CA ILE A 291 5.60 1.93 5.76
C ILE A 291 4.59 1.42 4.72
N ALA A 292 3.29 1.49 5.03
CA ALA A 292 2.20 1.13 4.14
C ALA A 292 2.28 1.82 2.79
N LYS A 293 2.45 3.15 2.83
CA LYS A 293 2.54 4.01 1.66
C LYS A 293 3.76 3.65 0.82
N TRP A 294 4.92 3.48 1.45
CA TRP A 294 6.16 3.14 0.74
C TRP A 294 6.12 1.74 0.13
N ILE A 295 5.64 0.73 0.86
CA ILE A 295 5.53 -0.64 0.33
C ILE A 295 4.54 -0.69 -0.84
N SER A 296 3.40 -0.01 -0.73
CA SER A 296 2.41 0.06 -1.81
C SER A 296 2.97 0.77 -3.04
N ALA A 297 3.69 1.88 -2.85
CA ALA A 297 4.36 2.61 -3.92
C ALA A 297 5.44 1.75 -4.60
N LEU A 298 6.25 1.03 -3.83
CA LEU A 298 7.29 0.12 -4.36
C LEU A 298 6.68 -1.08 -5.10
N ALA A 299 5.61 -1.68 -4.57
CA ALA A 299 4.90 -2.77 -5.24
C ALA A 299 4.31 -2.31 -6.57
N LEU A 300 3.66 -1.14 -6.60
CA LEU A 300 3.16 -0.54 -7.83
C LEU A 300 4.29 -0.24 -8.82
N LEU A 301 5.38 0.36 -8.36
CA LEU A 301 6.53 0.67 -9.21
C LEU A 301 7.16 -0.60 -9.79
N ALA A 302 7.32 -1.65 -8.99
CA ALA A 302 7.82 -2.95 -9.44
C ALA A 302 6.88 -3.60 -10.47
N PHE A 303 5.56 -3.51 -10.25
CA PHE A 303 4.57 -3.94 -11.22
C PHE A 303 4.68 -3.15 -12.54
N LEU A 304 4.79 -1.83 -12.48
CA LEU A 304 4.94 -0.97 -13.66
C LEU A 304 6.24 -1.25 -14.42
N ILE A 305 7.36 -1.39 -13.72
CA ILE A 305 8.65 -1.76 -14.32
C ILE A 305 8.57 -3.13 -14.96
N SER A 306 8.05 -4.14 -14.25
CA SER A 306 7.88 -5.48 -14.82
C SER A 306 6.95 -5.46 -16.01
N TYR A 307 5.89 -4.65 -15.96
CA TYR A 307 4.96 -4.48 -17.06
C TYR A 307 5.66 -3.90 -18.29
N VAL A 308 6.42 -2.81 -18.13
CA VAL A 308 7.21 -2.18 -19.20
C VAL A 308 8.25 -3.15 -19.77
N LEU A 309 8.96 -3.89 -18.92
CA LEU A 309 9.96 -4.86 -19.34
C LEU A 309 9.34 -6.06 -20.08
N CYS A 310 8.13 -6.48 -19.71
CA CYS A 310 7.41 -7.54 -20.40
C CYS A 310 6.71 -7.07 -21.68
N PHE A 311 6.48 -5.76 -21.83
CA PHE A 311 5.66 -5.20 -22.90
C PHE A 311 6.13 -5.61 -24.31
N ASN A 312 7.45 -5.61 -24.55
CA ASN A 312 8.03 -5.99 -25.84
C ASN A 312 8.29 -7.50 -26.00
N VAL A 313 7.99 -8.33 -24.99
CA VAL A 313 8.10 -9.80 -25.09
C VAL A 313 6.82 -10.35 -25.71
N GLY A 314 6.87 -10.68 -27.01
CA GLY A 314 5.79 -11.09 -27.92
C GLY A 314 4.50 -11.65 -27.30
N LEU A 315 4.59 -12.72 -26.50
CA LEU A 315 3.41 -13.53 -26.15
C LEU A 315 3.00 -13.52 -24.66
N LYS A 316 3.79 -12.90 -23.76
CA LYS A 316 3.66 -13.12 -22.30
C LYS A 316 2.93 -12.01 -21.53
N THR A 317 2.38 -11.01 -22.21
CA THR A 317 1.74 -9.85 -21.55
C THR A 317 0.27 -10.08 -21.23
N LEU A 318 -0.10 -9.99 -19.95
CA LEU A 318 -1.51 -10.12 -19.48
C LEU A 318 -2.44 -9.02 -20.03
N PHE A 319 -1.91 -7.82 -20.22
CA PHE A 319 -2.66 -6.66 -20.71
C PHE A 319 -1.78 -5.86 -21.67
N PRO A 320 -1.66 -6.25 -22.95
CA PRO A 320 -0.96 -5.41 -23.93
C PRO A 320 -1.70 -4.08 -24.04
N LEU A 321 -1.13 -3.01 -23.48
CA LEU A 321 -1.59 -1.65 -23.72
C LEU A 321 -1.13 -1.23 -25.12
N PRO A 322 -1.78 -0.26 -25.78
CA PRO A 322 -1.40 0.16 -27.13
C PRO A 322 -0.18 1.11 -27.13
N PHE A 323 0.84 0.87 -26.31
CA PHE A 323 2.04 1.70 -26.21
C PHE A 323 3.21 1.25 -27.09
N ALA A 324 2.99 0.38 -28.09
CA ALA A 324 4.04 -0.03 -29.01
C ALA A 324 4.50 1.17 -29.85
N GLY A 325 5.64 1.75 -29.47
CA GLY A 325 6.25 2.88 -30.12
C GLY A 325 7.73 2.97 -29.77
N PRO A 326 8.49 3.86 -30.45
CA PRO A 326 9.95 3.97 -30.32
C PRO A 326 10.44 4.12 -28.87
N TRP A 327 9.63 4.74 -28.01
CA TRP A 327 9.92 4.86 -26.57
C TRP A 327 10.07 3.50 -25.87
N MET A 328 9.18 2.54 -26.16
CA MET A 328 9.25 1.23 -25.51
C MET A 328 10.45 0.43 -26.02
N ASP A 329 10.82 0.64 -27.28
CA ASP A 329 11.97 0.00 -27.92
C ASP A 329 13.29 0.48 -27.32
N PHE A 330 13.34 1.71 -26.80
CA PHE A 330 14.48 2.22 -26.04
C PHE A 330 14.68 1.46 -24.71
N VAL A 331 13.58 1.08 -24.03
CA VAL A 331 13.66 0.37 -22.75
C VAL A 331 14.03 -1.09 -22.96
N ARG A 332 13.49 -1.71 -24.02
CA ARG A 332 13.80 -3.09 -24.39
C ARG A 332 13.72 -3.23 -25.90
N GLU A 333 14.85 -3.54 -26.52
CA GLU A 333 14.91 -3.79 -27.97
C GLU A 333 13.89 -4.86 -28.37
N LYS A 334 13.14 -4.58 -29.45
CA LYS A 334 12.23 -5.55 -30.04
C LYS A 334 13.03 -6.62 -30.74
N THR A 335 12.61 -7.87 -30.59
CA THR A 335 13.04 -8.92 -31.51
C THR A 335 12.27 -8.73 -32.82
N PHE A 336 13.03 -8.62 -33.90
CA PHE A 336 12.50 -8.31 -35.22
C PHE A 336 12.28 -9.55 -36.08
N THR A 337 12.89 -10.67 -35.71
CA THR A 337 12.75 -11.92 -36.46
C THR A 337 12.40 -13.05 -35.50
N TYR A 338 11.30 -13.75 -35.77
CA TYR A 338 10.83 -14.89 -34.98
C TYR A 338 10.70 -16.14 -35.86
N LEU A 339 11.19 -17.25 -35.33
CA LEU A 339 10.92 -18.58 -35.87
C LEU A 339 10.04 -19.33 -34.86
N LEU A 340 8.79 -19.55 -35.24
CA LEU A 340 7.84 -20.36 -34.48
C LEU A 340 7.86 -21.77 -35.04
N VAL A 341 8.45 -22.68 -34.26
CA VAL A 341 8.46 -24.12 -34.57
C VAL A 341 7.18 -24.72 -34.03
N ASN A 342 6.48 -25.51 -34.88
CA ASN A 342 5.24 -26.24 -34.61
C ASN A 342 3.95 -25.46 -34.96
N GLN A 343 3.20 -25.97 -35.94
CA GLN A 343 1.93 -25.44 -36.48
C GLN A 343 0.76 -25.59 -35.49
N GLN A 344 0.89 -25.02 -34.29
CA GLN A 344 -0.30 -24.79 -33.48
C GLN A 344 -0.97 -23.53 -34.00
N LEU A 345 -1.97 -23.68 -34.89
CA LEU A 345 -2.84 -22.60 -35.39
C LEU A 345 -3.34 -21.68 -34.27
N ASP A 346 -3.62 -22.25 -33.10
CA ASP A 346 -3.99 -21.49 -31.89
C ASP A 346 -2.95 -20.45 -31.46
N LYS A 347 -1.67 -20.68 -31.73
CA LYS A 347 -0.57 -19.78 -31.39
C LYS A 347 -0.45 -18.63 -32.39
N SER A 348 -0.61 -18.87 -33.69
CA SER A 348 -0.55 -17.80 -34.71
C SER A 348 -1.69 -16.81 -34.51
N SER A 349 -2.92 -17.31 -34.29
CA SER A 349 -4.08 -16.48 -33.94
C SER A 349 -3.86 -15.64 -32.67
N LYS A 350 -3.37 -16.26 -31.58
CA LYS A 350 -3.07 -15.56 -30.31
C LYS A 350 -2.00 -14.50 -30.49
N MET A 351 -0.96 -14.79 -31.28
CA MET A 351 0.12 -13.86 -31.57
C MET A 351 -0.40 -12.64 -32.34
N ILE A 352 -1.08 -12.85 -33.47
CA ILE A 352 -1.63 -11.77 -34.29
C ILE A 352 -2.59 -10.92 -33.46
N THR A 353 -3.49 -11.57 -32.71
CA THR A 353 -4.39 -10.89 -31.78
C THR A 353 -3.63 -10.04 -30.76
N THR A 354 -2.50 -10.52 -30.26
CA THR A 354 -1.63 -9.78 -29.32
C THR A 354 -0.95 -8.59 -30.00
N CYS A 355 -0.42 -8.75 -31.21
CA CYS A 355 0.16 -7.65 -32.00
C CYS A 355 -0.88 -6.55 -32.25
N VAL A 356 -2.08 -6.91 -32.70
CA VAL A 356 -3.18 -5.97 -32.92
C VAL A 356 -3.55 -5.23 -31.63
N ARG A 357 -3.55 -5.92 -30.48
CA ARG A 357 -3.82 -5.28 -29.17
C ARG A 357 -2.75 -4.31 -28.72
N ARG A 358 -1.48 -4.59 -29.04
CA ARG A 358 -0.37 -3.64 -28.84
C ARG A 358 -0.46 -2.41 -29.74
N GLY A 359 -1.41 -2.42 -30.68
CA GLY A 359 -1.57 -1.39 -31.70
C GLY A 359 -0.69 -1.63 -32.93
N GLU A 360 0.09 -2.70 -32.96
CA GLU A 360 0.89 -3.09 -34.11
C GLU A 360 -0.01 -3.52 -35.28
N ASN A 361 0.52 -3.44 -36.50
CA ASN A 361 -0.21 -3.88 -37.69
C ASN A 361 0.36 -5.21 -38.21
N PHE A 362 -0.34 -5.86 -39.13
CA PHE A 362 0.15 -7.11 -39.71
C PHE A 362 -0.26 -7.33 -41.17
N ILE A 363 0.57 -8.09 -41.87
CA ILE A 363 0.25 -8.79 -43.11
C ILE A 363 0.50 -10.27 -42.84
N TYR A 364 -0.55 -11.07 -42.99
CA TYR A 364 -0.52 -12.51 -42.74
C TYR A 364 -0.59 -13.27 -44.07
N TYR A 365 0.33 -14.19 -44.26
CA TYR A 365 0.43 -15.10 -45.40
C TYR A 365 0.21 -16.52 -44.89
N GLY A 366 -0.89 -17.16 -45.23
CA GLY A 366 -1.16 -18.54 -44.81
C GLY A 366 -2.49 -19.07 -45.32
N GLU A 367 -2.63 -20.39 -45.37
CA GLU A 367 -3.82 -21.06 -45.93
C GLU A 367 -5.07 -20.72 -45.12
N ASP A 368 -4.96 -20.81 -43.80
CA ASP A 368 -6.08 -20.58 -42.87
C ASP A 368 -6.26 -19.11 -42.52
N TYR A 369 -7.50 -18.71 -42.20
CA TYR A 369 -7.79 -17.38 -41.68
C TYR A 369 -7.68 -17.41 -40.15
N PRO A 370 -6.64 -16.80 -39.55
CA PRO A 370 -6.34 -16.99 -38.13
C PRO A 370 -7.27 -16.21 -37.19
N LEU A 371 -8.22 -15.45 -37.74
CA LEU A 371 -9.00 -14.45 -37.01
C LEU A 371 -10.48 -14.68 -37.28
N GLU A 372 -11.36 -14.44 -36.31
CA GLU A 372 -12.80 -14.51 -36.54
C GLU A 372 -13.34 -13.11 -36.89
N GLY A 373 -13.66 -12.88 -38.16
CA GLY A 373 -14.31 -11.64 -38.65
C GLY A 373 -13.40 -10.61 -39.34
N GLU A 374 -14.01 -9.55 -39.86
CA GLU A 374 -13.36 -8.49 -40.66
C GLU A 374 -12.82 -7.32 -39.81
N LEU A 375 -13.20 -7.25 -38.53
CA LEU A 375 -12.82 -6.17 -37.62
C LEU A 375 -12.23 -6.74 -36.34
N ILE A 376 -10.93 -6.54 -36.13
CA ILE A 376 -10.28 -6.95 -34.89
C ILE A 376 -10.28 -5.79 -33.92
N SER A 377 -10.81 -6.02 -32.72
CA SER A 377 -10.66 -5.05 -31.64
C SER A 377 -9.22 -5.03 -31.14
N ARG A 378 -8.57 -3.87 -31.25
CA ARG A 378 -7.30 -3.55 -30.59
C ARG A 378 -7.46 -3.46 -29.07
N VAL A 379 -8.65 -3.11 -28.61
CA VAL A 379 -8.96 -3.03 -27.19
C VAL A 379 -9.96 -4.13 -26.86
N GLN A 380 -9.47 -5.34 -26.58
CA GLN A 380 -10.31 -6.34 -25.93
C GLN A 380 -10.34 -6.06 -24.43
N PHE A 381 -10.84 -4.87 -24.04
CA PHE A 381 -11.41 -4.76 -22.71
C PHE A 381 -12.67 -5.61 -22.77
N ASN A 382 -12.53 -6.86 -22.34
CA ASN A 382 -13.65 -7.73 -22.16
C ASN A 382 -14.42 -7.27 -20.90
N TRP A 383 -14.81 -5.99 -20.82
CA TRP A 383 -15.79 -5.50 -19.86
C TRP A 383 -17.03 -6.38 -19.95
N GLY A 384 -17.41 -6.86 -21.14
CA GLY A 384 -18.44 -7.88 -21.30
C GLY A 384 -18.25 -9.10 -20.40
N SER A 385 -17.08 -9.76 -20.39
CA SER A 385 -16.84 -10.91 -19.50
C SER A 385 -16.33 -10.56 -18.11
N LEU A 386 -15.75 -9.38 -17.86
CA LEU A 386 -15.35 -8.94 -16.53
C LEU A 386 -16.57 -8.40 -15.77
N ILE A 387 -17.32 -7.47 -16.35
CA ILE A 387 -18.67 -7.09 -15.87
C ILE A 387 -19.57 -8.31 -15.92
N GLY A 388 -19.49 -9.16 -16.93
CA GLY A 388 -20.25 -10.41 -16.97
C GLY A 388 -19.92 -11.32 -15.81
N ARG A 389 -18.64 -11.52 -15.46
CA ARG A 389 -18.23 -12.34 -14.31
C ARG A 389 -18.48 -11.67 -12.97
N VAL A 390 -18.26 -10.36 -12.86
CA VAL A 390 -18.53 -9.58 -11.64
C VAL A 390 -20.03 -9.45 -11.41
N ALA A 391 -20.81 -9.10 -12.43
CA ALA A 391 -22.27 -9.06 -12.37
C ALA A 391 -22.87 -10.45 -12.26
N SER A 392 -22.30 -11.49 -12.87
CA SER A 392 -22.74 -12.88 -12.62
C SER A 392 -22.40 -13.27 -11.19
N GLY A 393 -21.22 -12.92 -10.66
CA GLY A 393 -20.86 -13.18 -9.27
C GLY A 393 -21.77 -12.44 -8.27
N ILE A 394 -22.07 -11.18 -8.54
CA ILE A 394 -23.03 -10.35 -7.79
C ILE A 394 -24.45 -10.91 -7.95
N ALA A 395 -24.88 -11.29 -9.16
CA ALA A 395 -26.21 -11.87 -9.40
C ALA A 395 -26.35 -13.28 -8.81
N TYR A 396 -25.27 -14.06 -8.75
CA TYR A 396 -25.21 -15.33 -8.03
C TYR A 396 -25.30 -15.09 -6.52
N PHE A 397 -24.66 -14.03 -6.04
CA PHE A 397 -24.77 -13.57 -4.65
C PHE A 397 -26.18 -13.05 -4.31
N PHE A 398 -26.91 -12.51 -5.29
CA PHE A 398 -28.28 -12.00 -5.14
C PHE A 398 -29.39 -12.91 -5.74
N HIS A 399 -29.06 -14.15 -6.13
CA HIS A 399 -30.00 -15.15 -6.68
C HIS A 399 -30.90 -14.70 -7.87
N ASP A 400 -30.46 -13.78 -8.74
CA ASP A 400 -31.28 -13.26 -9.86
C ASP A 400 -30.64 -13.51 -11.25
N ILE A 401 -30.62 -14.78 -11.66
CA ILE A 401 -29.96 -15.27 -12.88
C ILE A 401 -30.73 -14.87 -14.16
N ASP A 402 -32.05 -14.75 -14.09
CA ASP A 402 -32.89 -14.52 -15.27
C ASP A 402 -32.82 -13.08 -15.78
N ARG A 403 -32.59 -12.11 -14.88
CA ARG A 403 -32.43 -10.69 -15.24
C ARG A 403 -31.11 -10.41 -15.97
N ALA A 404 -30.05 -11.17 -15.66
CA ALA A 404 -28.76 -11.06 -16.35
C ALA A 404 -28.85 -11.49 -17.82
N ARG A 405 -29.59 -12.57 -18.13
CA ARG A 405 -29.80 -13.04 -19.52
C ARG A 405 -30.63 -12.07 -20.36
N ALA A 406 -31.66 -11.45 -19.78
CA ALA A 406 -32.50 -10.47 -20.47
C ALA A 406 -31.74 -9.17 -20.85
N MET A 407 -30.76 -8.76 -20.04
CA MET A 407 -29.91 -7.59 -20.35
C MET A 407 -28.85 -7.85 -21.42
N GLU A 408 -28.50 -9.10 -21.71
CA GLU A 408 -27.52 -9.44 -22.74
C GLU A 408 -28.14 -9.39 -24.15
N GLN A 409 -29.40 -9.83 -24.29
CA GLN A 409 -30.13 -9.79 -25.57
C GLN A 409 -30.58 -8.38 -26.00
N SER A 410 -30.80 -7.46 -25.07
CA SER A 410 -31.30 -6.10 -25.37
C SER A 410 -30.23 -5.09 -25.80
N ARG A 411 -28.93 -5.40 -25.63
CA ARG A 411 -27.82 -4.44 -25.88
C ARG A 411 -27.59 -4.04 -27.34
N TYR A 412 -28.19 -4.71 -28.32
CA TYR A 412 -27.95 -4.45 -29.75
C TYR A 412 -29.12 -3.82 -30.53
N LEU A 413 -30.31 -3.72 -29.94
CA LEU A 413 -31.50 -3.24 -30.66
C LEU A 413 -31.51 -1.74 -31.04
N PRO A 414 -31.04 -0.79 -30.21
CA PRO A 414 -31.20 0.64 -30.52
C PRO A 414 -30.29 1.11 -31.66
N ILE A 415 -29.06 0.57 -31.73
CA ILE A 415 -28.05 0.97 -32.72
C ILE A 415 -28.44 0.51 -34.13
N ARG A 416 -29.07 -0.67 -34.24
CA ARG A 416 -29.49 -1.25 -35.52
C ARG A 416 -30.64 -0.45 -36.15
N LYS A 417 -31.69 -0.12 -35.38
CA LYS A 417 -32.81 0.71 -35.88
C LYS A 417 -32.38 2.11 -36.28
N MET A 418 -31.41 2.71 -35.58
CA MET A 418 -30.87 4.01 -35.93
C MET A 418 -30.05 3.97 -37.24
N GLY A 419 -29.34 2.86 -37.50
CA GLY A 419 -28.62 2.63 -38.75
C GLY A 419 -29.56 2.46 -39.96
N GLU A 420 -30.63 1.68 -39.80
CA GLU A 420 -31.64 1.48 -40.83
C GLU A 420 -32.36 2.79 -41.21
N TRP A 421 -32.76 3.59 -40.21
CA TRP A 421 -33.40 4.90 -40.42
C TRP A 421 -32.47 5.90 -41.13
N TYR A 422 -31.18 5.90 -40.75
CA TYR A 422 -30.19 6.78 -41.35
C TYR A 422 -29.91 6.43 -42.82
N ALA A 423 -29.75 5.14 -43.12
CA ALA A 423 -29.52 4.66 -44.50
C ALA A 423 -30.66 5.08 -45.44
N THR A 424 -31.92 4.93 -45.01
CA THR A 424 -33.08 5.34 -45.83
C THR A 424 -33.17 6.85 -46.03
N ARG A 425 -32.62 7.66 -45.12
CA ARG A 425 -32.65 9.13 -45.20
C ARG A 425 -31.55 9.66 -46.11
N ILE A 426 -30.35 9.08 -46.02
CA ILE A 426 -29.22 9.40 -46.90
C ILE A 426 -29.59 9.08 -48.34
N GLU A 427 -30.16 7.92 -48.62
CA GLU A 427 -30.57 7.51 -49.97
C GLU A 427 -31.55 8.50 -50.63
N LYS A 428 -32.51 9.02 -49.85
CA LYS A 428 -33.44 10.06 -50.32
C LYS A 428 -32.75 11.42 -50.54
N LEU A 429 -31.70 11.71 -49.77
CA LEU A 429 -30.94 12.96 -49.86
C LEU A 429 -29.92 12.93 -51.01
N THR A 430 -29.29 11.79 -51.31
CA THR A 430 -28.37 11.65 -52.46
C THR A 430 -29.09 11.93 -53.78
N VAL A 431 -30.36 11.54 -53.90
CA VAL A 431 -31.19 11.83 -55.09
C VAL A 431 -31.54 13.31 -55.20
N LYS A 432 -31.80 14.00 -54.08
CA LYS A 432 -32.22 15.42 -54.08
C LYS A 432 -31.05 16.41 -54.15
N SER A 433 -29.96 16.14 -53.43
CA SER A 433 -28.79 17.01 -53.33
C SER A 433 -27.56 16.20 -52.91
N PRO A 434 -26.75 15.72 -53.86
CA PRO A 434 -25.60 14.86 -53.56
C PRO A 434 -24.57 15.54 -52.66
N LYS A 435 -24.29 16.84 -52.86
CA LYS A 435 -23.37 17.59 -51.99
C LYS A 435 -23.85 17.67 -50.54
N THR A 436 -25.16 17.82 -50.32
CA THR A 436 -25.72 17.87 -48.96
C THR A 436 -25.68 16.48 -48.32
N ALA A 437 -25.90 15.43 -49.11
CA ALA A 437 -25.78 14.05 -48.63
C ALA A 437 -24.35 13.74 -48.19
N ASP A 438 -23.32 14.14 -48.95
CA ASP A 438 -21.91 13.94 -48.58
C ASP A 438 -21.55 14.69 -47.28
N ILE A 439 -21.98 15.94 -47.13
CA ILE A 439 -21.72 16.72 -45.91
C ILE A 439 -22.41 16.06 -44.70
N ILE A 440 -23.66 15.62 -44.86
CA ILE A 440 -24.39 14.92 -43.79
C ILE A 440 -23.72 13.58 -43.49
N ASP A 441 -23.22 12.86 -44.49
CA ASP A 441 -22.56 11.57 -44.28
C ASP A 441 -21.23 11.70 -43.55
N ILE A 442 -20.41 12.67 -43.94
CA ILE A 442 -19.20 13.03 -43.22
C ILE A 442 -19.55 13.46 -41.79
N THR A 443 -20.58 14.28 -41.60
CA THR A 443 -20.98 14.79 -40.28
C THR A 443 -21.47 13.69 -39.36
N VAL A 444 -22.36 12.80 -39.84
CA VAL A 444 -22.87 11.67 -39.06
C VAL A 444 -21.78 10.63 -38.83
N MET A 445 -20.87 10.40 -39.79
CA MET A 445 -19.70 9.57 -39.57
C MET A 445 -18.81 10.18 -38.46
N CYS A 446 -18.58 11.50 -38.46
CA CYS A 446 -17.84 12.21 -37.42
C CYS A 446 -18.54 12.14 -36.05
N ILE A 447 -19.86 12.34 -35.98
CA ILE A 447 -20.65 12.25 -34.75
C ILE A 447 -20.67 10.81 -34.22
N LYS A 448 -20.94 9.82 -35.08
CA LYS A 448 -20.95 8.40 -34.71
C LYS A 448 -19.57 7.94 -34.25
N ARG A 449 -18.51 8.41 -34.90
CA ARG A 449 -17.11 8.23 -34.44
C ARG A 449 -16.91 8.92 -33.09
N GLY A 450 -17.35 10.17 -32.91
CA GLY A 450 -17.26 10.93 -31.66
C GLY A 450 -17.96 10.25 -30.48
N ILE A 451 -19.22 9.87 -30.64
CA ILE A 451 -20.01 9.16 -29.61
C ILE A 451 -19.37 7.81 -29.29
N LYS A 452 -18.99 7.03 -30.30
CA LYS A 452 -18.31 5.74 -30.09
C LYS A 452 -16.96 5.93 -29.39
N ARG A 453 -16.21 6.99 -29.71
CA ARG A 453 -14.96 7.38 -29.04
C ARG A 453 -15.21 7.72 -27.57
N ILE A 454 -16.23 8.53 -27.26
CA ILE A 454 -16.57 8.88 -25.87
C ILE A 454 -16.95 7.63 -25.08
N PHE A 455 -17.86 6.80 -25.57
CA PHE A 455 -18.29 5.60 -24.83
C PHE A 455 -17.18 4.57 -24.61
N ILE A 456 -16.23 4.45 -25.55
CA ILE A 456 -15.13 3.48 -25.42
C ILE A 456 -13.97 4.03 -24.60
N ARG A 457 -13.66 5.33 -24.71
CA ARG A 457 -12.54 5.97 -24.01
C ARG A 457 -12.92 6.43 -22.60
N ALA A 458 -14.19 6.73 -22.35
CA ALA A 458 -14.66 7.24 -21.07
C ALA A 458 -14.29 6.33 -19.88
N PRO A 459 -14.41 4.99 -19.91
CA PRO A 459 -14.05 4.17 -18.75
C PRO A 459 -12.56 4.23 -18.38
N PHE A 460 -11.67 4.22 -19.39
CA PHE A 460 -10.22 4.34 -19.15
C PHE A 460 -9.86 5.75 -18.66
N LEU A 461 -10.45 6.77 -19.27
CA LEU A 461 -10.23 8.15 -18.87
C LEU A 461 -10.78 8.42 -17.47
N ILE A 462 -11.99 7.95 -17.17
CA ILE A 462 -12.57 7.98 -15.81
C ILE A 462 -11.66 7.24 -14.84
N PHE A 463 -11.10 6.08 -15.21
CA PHE A 463 -10.15 5.37 -14.34
C PHE A 463 -8.87 6.18 -14.09
N VAL A 464 -8.21 6.69 -15.14
CA VAL A 464 -7.01 7.54 -14.99
C VAL A 464 -7.35 8.84 -14.26
N PHE A 465 -8.54 9.39 -14.47
CA PHE A 465 -9.07 10.55 -13.77
C PHE A 465 -9.24 10.25 -12.29
N ILE A 466 -9.89 9.15 -11.93
CA ILE A 466 -10.09 8.71 -10.54
C ILE A 466 -8.74 8.43 -9.88
N VAL A 467 -7.82 7.73 -10.56
CA VAL A 467 -6.48 7.46 -10.03
C VAL A 467 -5.69 8.76 -9.88
N SER A 468 -5.69 9.66 -10.86
CA SER A 468 -4.98 10.95 -10.70
C SER A 468 -5.63 11.81 -9.60
N MET A 469 -6.96 11.96 -9.61
CA MET A 469 -7.72 12.73 -8.63
C MET A 469 -7.63 12.20 -7.20
N LEU A 470 -7.70 10.89 -7.00
CA LEU A 470 -7.70 10.31 -5.65
C LEU A 470 -6.28 10.04 -5.18
N TRP A 471 -5.39 9.57 -6.04
CA TRP A 471 -4.10 9.03 -5.62
C TRP A 471 -3.03 10.13 -5.50
N VAL A 472 -3.04 11.14 -6.37
CA VAL A 472 -2.01 12.20 -6.34
C VAL A 472 -2.20 13.15 -5.14
N PRO A 473 -3.37 13.77 -4.91
CA PRO A 473 -3.57 14.62 -3.72
C PRO A 473 -3.28 13.86 -2.42
N TYR A 474 -3.64 12.59 -2.40
CA TYR A 474 -3.53 11.76 -1.23
C TYR A 474 -2.09 11.32 -0.94
N ILE A 475 -1.31 10.91 -1.94
CA ILE A 475 0.11 10.58 -1.76
C ILE A 475 0.91 11.79 -1.30
N PHE A 476 0.63 12.97 -1.82
CA PHE A 476 1.39 14.16 -1.48
C PHE A 476 0.87 14.86 -0.21
N ASN A 477 -0.07 14.24 0.52
CA ASN A 477 -0.69 14.80 1.73
C ASN A 477 -1.20 16.24 1.49
N ILE A 478 -1.68 16.50 0.27
CA ILE A 478 -2.02 17.82 -0.28
C ILE A 478 -3.20 18.44 0.48
N HIS A 479 -3.99 17.64 1.19
CA HIS A 479 -5.15 18.10 1.94
C HIS A 479 -4.82 19.06 3.10
N ALA A 480 -3.64 18.99 3.71
CA ALA A 480 -3.31 19.87 4.85
C ALA A 480 -2.80 21.25 4.43
N ALA A 481 -2.31 21.41 3.19
CA ALA A 481 -1.59 22.62 2.77
C ALA A 481 -2.25 23.40 1.62
N PHE A 482 -3.27 22.85 0.94
CA PHE A 482 -3.82 23.50 -0.24
C PHE A 482 -5.09 24.31 0.02
N ASN A 483 -4.95 25.62 -0.23
CA ASN A 483 -6.05 26.52 -0.55
C ASN A 483 -6.87 25.91 -1.71
N ASN A 484 -8.21 25.94 -1.62
CA ASN A 484 -9.16 25.36 -2.59
C ASN A 484 -8.81 25.66 -4.07
N THR A 485 -8.14 26.78 -4.31
CA THR A 485 -7.65 27.25 -5.60
C THR A 485 -6.71 26.27 -6.32
N VAL A 486 -5.79 25.60 -5.65
CA VAL A 486 -4.81 24.74 -6.35
C VAL A 486 -5.36 23.34 -6.61
N PHE A 487 -6.23 22.84 -5.73
CA PHE A 487 -7.02 21.65 -6.06
C PHE A 487 -7.86 21.89 -7.31
N LEU A 488 -8.47 23.08 -7.45
CA LEU A 488 -9.19 23.47 -8.66
C LEU A 488 -8.27 23.53 -9.88
N TYR A 489 -7.07 24.11 -9.79
CA TYR A 489 -6.11 24.10 -10.91
C TYR A 489 -5.65 22.70 -11.29
N TYR A 490 -5.40 21.82 -10.31
CA TYR A 490 -5.08 20.42 -10.55
C TYR A 490 -6.25 19.71 -11.26
N PHE A 491 -7.48 19.92 -10.77
CA PHE A 491 -8.70 19.41 -11.40
C PHE A 491 -8.85 19.88 -12.84
N VAL A 492 -8.78 21.18 -13.09
CA VAL A 492 -8.89 21.75 -14.43
C VAL A 492 -7.78 21.19 -15.33
N THR A 493 -6.54 21.06 -14.84
CA THR A 493 -5.42 20.54 -15.64
C THR A 493 -5.62 19.06 -16.02
N VAL A 494 -6.02 18.22 -15.06
CA VAL A 494 -6.31 16.81 -15.31
C VAL A 494 -7.52 16.68 -16.23
N SER A 495 -8.61 17.41 -16.00
CA SER A 495 -9.80 17.39 -16.86
C SER A 495 -9.52 17.90 -18.28
N VAL A 496 -8.75 18.98 -18.45
CA VAL A 496 -8.40 19.52 -19.77
C VAL A 496 -7.47 18.55 -20.51
N SER A 497 -6.47 17.98 -19.84
CA SER A 497 -5.61 16.96 -20.46
C SER A 497 -6.39 15.71 -20.89
N MET A 498 -7.37 15.26 -20.09
CA MET A 498 -8.30 14.18 -20.43
C MET A 498 -9.17 14.52 -21.65
N ILE A 499 -9.71 15.74 -21.71
CA ILE A 499 -10.48 16.24 -22.85
C ILE A 499 -9.59 16.28 -24.10
N CYS A 500 -8.36 16.78 -24.00
CA CYS A 500 -7.40 16.74 -25.10
C CYS A 500 -7.12 15.29 -25.56
N MET A 501 -6.99 14.32 -24.64
CA MET A 501 -6.88 12.90 -25.01
C MET A 501 -8.16 12.31 -25.64
N LEU A 502 -9.34 12.87 -25.38
CA LEU A 502 -10.58 12.48 -26.06
C LEU A 502 -10.63 12.97 -27.51
N PHE A 503 -10.04 14.13 -27.81
CA PHE A 503 -10.23 14.79 -29.11
C PHE A 503 -9.01 14.74 -30.03
N VAL A 504 -7.80 14.54 -29.51
CA VAL A 504 -6.60 14.36 -30.35
C VAL A 504 -6.70 12.99 -31.04
N ASP A 505 -6.76 13.01 -32.38
CA ASP A 505 -6.77 11.83 -33.23
C ASP A 505 -5.38 11.19 -33.25
N HIS A 506 -5.03 10.58 -32.13
CA HIS A 506 -3.82 9.80 -32.04
C HIS A 506 -4.09 8.42 -32.65
N PRO A 507 -3.23 7.90 -33.55
CA PRO A 507 -3.31 6.52 -34.03
C PRO A 507 -3.40 5.48 -32.90
N PHE A 508 -3.03 5.82 -31.65
CA PHE A 508 -3.28 5.03 -30.43
C PHE A 508 -4.76 4.65 -30.20
N MET A 509 -5.69 5.27 -30.92
CA MET A 509 -7.12 5.18 -30.62
C MET A 509 -7.98 4.55 -31.73
N THR A 510 -7.39 3.97 -32.79
CA THR A 510 -8.14 3.08 -33.71
C THR A 510 -8.50 1.80 -32.96
N ILE A 511 -9.67 1.78 -32.32
CA ILE A 511 -10.12 0.66 -31.50
C ILE A 511 -10.29 -0.62 -32.33
N PHE A 512 -10.59 -0.48 -33.61
CA PHE A 512 -10.71 -1.59 -34.54
C PHE A 512 -9.68 -1.45 -35.64
N LEU A 513 -9.07 -2.57 -36.01
CA LEU A 513 -8.24 -2.71 -37.19
C LEU A 513 -9.06 -3.46 -38.24
N PRO A 514 -9.43 -2.81 -39.37
CA PRO A 514 -10.04 -3.51 -40.48
C PRO A 514 -9.04 -4.51 -41.07
N VAL A 515 -9.51 -5.72 -41.33
CA VAL A 515 -8.73 -6.80 -41.94
C VAL A 515 -9.34 -7.10 -43.30
N LYS A 516 -8.51 -7.05 -44.34
CA LYS A 516 -8.90 -7.43 -45.70
C LYS A 516 -8.28 -8.79 -46.03
N ALA A 517 -9.13 -9.75 -46.37
CA ALA A 517 -8.71 -11.08 -46.77
C ALA A 517 -8.74 -11.22 -48.30
N TYR A 518 -7.64 -11.63 -48.90
CA TYR A 518 -7.52 -11.91 -50.32
C TYR A 518 -7.45 -13.43 -50.53
N ARG A 519 -8.43 -13.96 -51.26
CA ARG A 519 -8.56 -15.38 -51.61
C ARG A 519 -8.64 -15.54 -53.12
N TYR A 520 -8.15 -16.67 -53.63
CA TYR A 520 -8.35 -17.12 -55.01
C TYR A 520 -7.82 -16.14 -56.07
N GLY A 521 -6.55 -15.72 -55.96
CA GLY A 521 -5.87 -14.93 -56.98
C GLY A 521 -6.34 -13.47 -57.16
N LYS A 522 -7.29 -12.98 -56.36
CA LYS A 522 -7.71 -11.56 -56.40
C LYS A 522 -6.85 -10.72 -55.46
N MET A 523 -5.76 -10.17 -55.98
CA MET A 523 -4.96 -9.14 -55.33
C MET A 523 -5.60 -7.75 -55.53
N PRO A 524 -5.35 -6.76 -54.65
CA PRO A 524 -5.61 -5.37 -55.01
C PRO A 524 -4.88 -5.04 -56.32
N GLU A 525 -5.50 -4.23 -57.17
CA GLU A 525 -4.92 -3.80 -58.46
C GLU A 525 -3.52 -3.20 -58.29
N ASN A 526 -3.27 -2.59 -57.13
CA ASN A 526 -1.99 -2.05 -56.75
C ASN A 526 -1.56 -2.55 -55.35
N PRO A 527 -0.58 -3.46 -55.28
CA PRO A 527 -0.02 -3.95 -54.02
C PRO A 527 0.62 -2.83 -53.17
N MET A 528 1.05 -1.73 -53.78
CA MET A 528 1.60 -0.57 -53.04
C MET A 528 0.58 0.08 -52.12
N ASP A 529 -0.70 0.12 -52.50
CA ASP A 529 -1.74 0.68 -51.63
C ASP A 529 -1.95 -0.18 -50.38
N MET A 530 -1.82 -1.51 -50.56
CA MET A 530 -1.83 -2.48 -49.46
C MET A 530 -0.67 -2.19 -48.50
N PHE A 531 0.55 -2.04 -49.04
CA PHE A 531 1.75 -1.78 -48.25
C PHE A 531 1.70 -0.45 -47.53
N ASP A 532 1.27 0.62 -48.18
CA ASP A 532 1.14 1.94 -47.56
C ASP A 532 0.07 1.93 -46.47
N SER A 533 -1.07 1.28 -46.71
CA SER A 533 -2.11 1.14 -45.70
C SER A 533 -1.61 0.35 -44.49
N ALA A 534 -0.88 -0.75 -44.72
CA ALA A 534 -0.26 -1.56 -43.68
C ALA A 534 0.80 -0.77 -42.90
N TRP A 535 1.68 -0.06 -43.60
CA TRP A 535 2.76 0.77 -43.07
C TRP A 535 2.27 1.86 -42.11
N PHE A 536 1.16 2.52 -42.46
CA PHE A 536 0.53 3.55 -41.63
C PHE A 536 -0.42 2.98 -40.55
N GLY A 537 -0.54 1.65 -40.44
CA GLY A 537 -1.38 1.04 -39.41
C GLY A 537 -2.89 1.17 -39.67
N ARG A 538 -3.31 1.40 -40.92
CA ARG A 538 -4.71 1.68 -41.31
C ARG A 538 -5.53 0.41 -41.50
N GLU A 539 -4.98 -0.56 -42.22
CA GLU A 539 -5.61 -1.85 -42.51
C GLU A 539 -4.60 -2.98 -42.33
N ALA A 540 -5.09 -4.14 -41.93
CA ALA A 540 -4.33 -5.39 -41.94
C ALA A 540 -4.78 -6.27 -43.09
N TYR A 541 -3.92 -7.20 -43.50
CA TYR A 541 -4.16 -8.03 -44.67
C TYR A 541 -3.91 -9.50 -44.38
N CYS A 542 -4.75 -10.36 -44.94
CA CYS A 542 -4.55 -11.81 -44.97
C CYS A 542 -4.52 -12.26 -46.43
N VAL A 543 -3.48 -12.97 -46.84
CA VAL A 543 -3.30 -13.50 -48.20
C VAL A 543 -3.23 -15.03 -48.11
N HIS A 544 -4.18 -15.68 -48.76
CA HIS A 544 -4.39 -17.13 -48.65
C HIS A 544 -3.83 -17.97 -49.80
N ASP A 545 -3.25 -17.31 -50.80
CA ASP A 545 -2.66 -17.97 -51.97
C ASP A 545 -1.13 -17.87 -51.86
N GLU A 546 -0.44 -19.02 -51.78
CA GLU A 546 1.01 -19.09 -51.60
C GLU A 546 1.76 -18.42 -52.76
N SER A 547 1.32 -18.64 -54.01
CA SER A 547 1.99 -18.08 -55.19
C SER A 547 1.87 -16.56 -55.18
N LEU A 548 0.69 -16.05 -54.84
CA LEU A 548 0.45 -14.62 -54.68
C LEU A 548 1.25 -14.05 -53.51
N ALA A 549 1.37 -14.79 -52.40
CA ALA A 549 2.12 -14.38 -51.22
C ALA A 549 3.62 -14.20 -51.52
N VAL A 550 4.22 -15.12 -52.28
CA VAL A 550 5.63 -15.00 -52.72
C VAL A 550 5.82 -13.76 -53.61
N GLN A 551 4.93 -13.55 -54.58
CA GLN A 551 4.99 -12.35 -55.44
C GLN A 551 4.85 -11.07 -54.60
N ASN A 552 3.89 -11.05 -53.69
CA ASN A 552 3.62 -9.93 -52.79
C ASN A 552 4.84 -9.61 -51.92
N LEU A 553 5.49 -10.62 -51.34
CA LEU A 553 6.72 -10.42 -50.57
C LEU A 553 7.87 -9.84 -51.40
N PHE A 554 8.02 -10.27 -52.66
CA PHE A 554 9.03 -9.72 -53.55
C PHE A 554 8.81 -8.22 -53.84
N GLU A 555 7.57 -7.85 -54.14
CA GLU A 555 7.17 -6.46 -54.31
C GLU A 555 7.31 -5.65 -53.01
N PHE A 556 7.03 -6.28 -51.86
CA PHE A 556 7.21 -5.66 -50.55
C PHE A 556 8.68 -5.38 -50.23
N CYS A 557 9.61 -6.28 -50.57
CA CYS A 557 11.05 -6.01 -50.43
C CYS A 557 11.47 -4.79 -51.26
N SER A 558 10.94 -4.65 -52.48
CA SER A 558 11.18 -3.47 -53.32
C SER A 558 10.62 -2.20 -52.68
N PHE A 559 9.43 -2.27 -52.09
CA PHE A 559 8.84 -1.17 -51.31
C PHE A 559 9.71 -0.80 -50.10
N LEU A 560 10.19 -1.79 -49.34
CA LEU A 560 11.07 -1.56 -48.18
C LEU A 560 12.41 -0.94 -48.58
N GLN A 561 12.98 -1.34 -49.72
CA GLN A 561 14.20 -0.74 -50.27
C GLN A 561 14.01 0.77 -50.51
N THR A 562 12.90 1.18 -51.16
CA THR A 562 12.59 2.61 -51.36
C THR A 562 12.39 3.36 -50.03
N ARG A 563 11.77 2.72 -49.03
CA ARG A 563 11.65 3.29 -47.68
C ARG A 563 13.01 3.37 -46.97
N ALA A 564 13.90 2.42 -47.22
CA ALA A 564 15.24 2.39 -46.64
C ALA A 564 16.11 3.53 -47.11
N GLU A 565 16.06 3.85 -48.40
CA GLU A 565 16.76 5.00 -48.99
C GLU A 565 16.33 6.33 -48.35
N THR A 566 15.03 6.47 -48.05
CA THR A 566 14.49 7.64 -47.37
C THR A 566 14.60 7.60 -45.85
N ARG A 567 15.17 6.52 -45.30
CA ARG A 567 15.22 6.23 -43.84
C ARG A 567 13.84 6.30 -43.17
N ALA A 568 12.78 6.08 -43.95
CA ALA A 568 11.42 6.09 -43.44
C ALA A 568 11.21 4.84 -42.58
N ARG A 569 10.69 5.01 -41.37
CA ARG A 569 10.36 3.89 -40.46
C ARG A 569 8.86 3.83 -40.23
N THR A 570 8.33 2.63 -40.07
CA THR A 570 6.95 2.49 -39.59
C THR A 570 6.85 3.09 -38.18
N PHE A 571 5.84 3.93 -37.92
CA PHE A 571 5.61 4.44 -36.57
C PHE A 571 5.30 3.31 -35.59
N ARG A 572 4.67 2.24 -36.11
CA ARG A 572 4.32 1.04 -35.37
C ARG A 572 4.87 -0.17 -36.05
N CYS A 573 5.26 -1.16 -35.25
CA CYS A 573 5.80 -2.39 -35.81
C CYS A 573 4.79 -3.02 -36.78
N LEU A 574 5.26 -3.27 -38.00
CA LEU A 574 4.51 -4.01 -39.01
C LEU A 574 4.95 -5.47 -38.95
N ASN A 575 4.04 -6.36 -38.57
CA ASN A 575 4.30 -7.78 -38.45
C ASN A 575 4.01 -8.47 -39.79
N ILE A 576 5.02 -9.09 -40.38
CA ILE A 576 4.89 -9.92 -41.56
C ILE A 576 4.92 -11.37 -41.09
N VAL A 577 3.79 -12.06 -41.17
CA VAL A 577 3.63 -13.43 -40.68
C VAL A 577 3.52 -14.37 -41.86
N TRP A 578 4.40 -15.36 -41.92
CA TRP A 578 4.39 -16.43 -42.91
C TRP A 578 4.03 -17.75 -42.24
N ASP A 579 2.88 -18.31 -42.62
CA ASP A 579 2.23 -19.52 -42.11
C ASP A 579 1.79 -20.42 -43.29
N PHE A 580 2.58 -20.45 -44.36
CA PHE A 580 2.46 -21.47 -45.40
C PHE A 580 3.39 -22.65 -45.11
N PRO A 581 3.01 -23.88 -45.53
CA PRO A 581 3.84 -25.07 -45.32
C PRO A 581 5.22 -24.97 -45.96
N LYS A 582 5.32 -24.28 -47.10
CA LYS A 582 6.57 -24.09 -47.83
C LYS A 582 7.19 -22.75 -47.45
N LEU A 583 8.49 -22.76 -47.18
CA LEU A 583 9.24 -21.55 -46.84
C LEU A 583 9.36 -20.58 -48.03
N PRO A 584 9.42 -19.25 -47.77
CA PRO A 584 9.75 -18.30 -48.81
C PRO A 584 11.16 -18.58 -49.39
N PRO A 585 11.43 -18.14 -50.63
CA PRO A 585 12.80 -18.16 -51.16
C PRO A 585 13.80 -17.49 -50.21
N GLN A 586 14.95 -18.14 -49.97
CA GLN A 586 15.95 -17.67 -49.00
C GLN A 586 16.37 -16.22 -49.21
N GLY A 587 16.52 -15.78 -50.47
CA GLY A 587 16.89 -14.39 -50.77
C GLY A 587 15.86 -13.35 -50.28
N ILE A 588 14.58 -13.72 -50.18
CA ILE A 588 13.54 -12.85 -49.59
C ILE A 588 13.68 -12.84 -48.06
N ILE A 589 13.95 -14.00 -47.45
CA ILE A 589 14.15 -14.12 -46.00
C ILE A 589 15.33 -13.25 -45.54
N ASP A 590 16.45 -13.32 -46.27
CA ASP A 590 17.66 -12.53 -45.97
C ASP A 590 17.37 -11.02 -46.08
N GLN A 591 16.75 -10.58 -47.18
CA GLN A 591 16.37 -9.18 -47.38
C GLN A 591 15.41 -8.66 -46.30
N LEU A 592 14.37 -9.44 -45.96
CA LEU A 592 13.44 -9.04 -44.91
C LEU A 592 14.14 -8.94 -43.56
N THR A 593 15.06 -9.85 -43.25
CA THR A 593 15.84 -9.82 -42.02
C THR A 593 16.68 -8.54 -41.94
N ASP A 594 17.33 -8.15 -43.03
CA ASP A 594 18.12 -6.91 -43.12
C ASP A 594 17.25 -5.66 -42.92
N PHE A 595 16.05 -5.62 -43.50
CA PHE A 595 15.14 -4.47 -43.35
C PHE A 595 14.44 -4.41 -41.99
N SER A 596 14.29 -5.55 -41.30
CA SER A 596 13.38 -5.66 -40.16
C SER A 596 13.72 -4.66 -39.04
N GLN A 597 14.99 -4.61 -38.62
CA GLN A 597 15.43 -3.65 -37.59
C GLN A 597 15.40 -2.19 -38.10
N ALA A 598 15.84 -1.96 -39.34
CA ALA A 598 15.98 -0.62 -39.88
C ALA A 598 14.63 0.08 -40.11
N MET A 599 13.59 -0.69 -40.48
CA MET A 599 12.26 -0.19 -40.87
C MET A 599 11.19 -0.39 -39.79
N ASN A 600 11.54 -0.97 -38.64
CA ASN A 600 10.60 -1.41 -37.59
C ASN A 600 9.55 -2.39 -38.15
N VAL A 601 10.01 -3.33 -38.97
CA VAL A 601 9.20 -4.43 -39.53
C VAL A 601 9.60 -5.71 -38.79
N ARG A 602 8.65 -6.53 -38.37
CA ARG A 602 8.93 -7.81 -37.71
C ARG A 602 8.56 -8.95 -38.64
N PHE A 603 9.51 -9.81 -38.98
CA PHE A 603 9.26 -11.00 -39.79
C PHE A 603 9.09 -12.23 -38.91
N ILE A 604 7.99 -12.96 -39.09
CA ILE A 604 7.63 -14.13 -38.28
C ILE A 604 7.40 -15.31 -39.21
N LEU A 605 8.26 -16.31 -39.12
CA LEU A 605 8.13 -17.57 -39.84
C LEU A 605 7.51 -18.62 -38.93
N ILE A 606 6.47 -19.29 -39.42
CA ILE A 606 5.85 -20.44 -38.77
C ILE A 606 6.23 -21.66 -39.61
N ALA A 607 7.16 -22.46 -39.10
CA ALA A 607 7.71 -23.60 -39.82
C ALA A 607 7.27 -24.92 -39.18
N SER A 608 7.07 -25.94 -40.03
CA SER A 608 6.92 -27.32 -39.57
C SER A 608 8.25 -27.83 -39.00
N SER A 609 8.22 -28.80 -38.08
CA SER A 609 9.41 -29.26 -37.36
C SER A 609 10.51 -29.82 -38.26
N GLY A 610 10.17 -30.30 -39.47
CA GLY A 610 11.12 -30.88 -40.41
C GLY A 610 11.94 -29.84 -41.21
N GLU A 611 11.42 -28.63 -41.39
CA GLU A 611 12.08 -27.58 -42.17
C GLU A 611 12.99 -26.68 -41.31
N TYR A 612 12.88 -26.79 -39.99
CA TYR A 612 13.64 -26.00 -39.03
C TYR A 612 15.16 -26.15 -39.18
N GLU A 613 15.65 -27.37 -39.44
CA GLU A 613 17.10 -27.65 -39.56
C GLU A 613 17.75 -26.86 -40.71
N GLN A 614 16.98 -26.53 -41.75
CA GLN A 614 17.47 -25.73 -42.88
C GLN A 614 17.59 -24.24 -42.51
N ILE A 615 16.72 -23.73 -41.64
CA ILE A 615 16.70 -22.32 -41.23
C ILE A 615 17.73 -22.07 -40.11
N GLU A 616 18.03 -23.04 -39.25
CA GLU A 616 18.92 -22.87 -38.09
C GLU A 616 20.36 -22.46 -38.48
N GLN A 617 20.76 -22.65 -39.74
CA GLN A 617 22.03 -22.16 -40.28
C GLN A 617 22.01 -20.67 -40.66
N SER A 618 20.82 -20.06 -40.74
CA SER A 618 20.61 -18.65 -41.06
C SER A 618 20.39 -17.82 -39.79
N SER A 619 20.65 -16.52 -39.87
CA SER A 619 20.87 -15.54 -38.79
C SER A 619 19.71 -15.26 -37.81
N PHE A 620 18.77 -16.18 -37.61
CA PHE A 620 17.63 -16.02 -36.71
C PHE A 620 18.06 -16.02 -35.24
N GLN A 621 17.97 -14.85 -34.60
CA GLN A 621 18.50 -14.62 -33.25
C GLN A 621 17.73 -15.31 -32.11
N THR A 622 16.52 -15.83 -32.34
CA THR A 622 15.72 -16.40 -31.23
C THR A 622 14.74 -17.46 -31.72
N VAL A 623 15.06 -18.71 -31.41
CA VAL A 623 14.12 -19.84 -31.46
C VAL A 623 13.46 -19.87 -30.10
N GLU A 624 12.32 -19.18 -29.95
CA GLU A 624 11.50 -19.37 -28.76
C GLU A 624 10.78 -20.72 -28.96
N GLN A 625 11.36 -21.82 -28.45
CA GLN A 625 10.57 -23.03 -28.21
C GLN A 625 9.47 -22.63 -27.24
N VAL A 626 8.26 -22.38 -27.77
CA VAL A 626 7.10 -21.96 -26.99
C VAL A 626 6.60 -23.16 -26.19
N GLY A 627 7.27 -23.42 -25.07
CA GLY A 627 6.94 -24.39 -24.03
C GLY A 627 6.07 -23.80 -22.92
#